data_AF-A0A0N5C5K3-F1
#
_entry.id   AF-A0A0N5C5K3-F1
#
_cell.length_a   1.000
_cell.length_b   1.000
_cell.length_c   1.000
_cell.angle_alpha   90.00
_cell.angle_beta   90.00
_cell.angle_gamma   90.00
#
_symmetry.space_group_name_H-M   'P 1'
#
loop_
_entity.id
_entity.type
_entity.pdbx_description
1 polymer ?
#
loop_
_entity_poly.entity_id
_entity_poly.type
_entity_poly.pdbx_seq_one_letter_code
_entity_poly.pdbx_strand_id
1 'polypeptide(L)'
;MYEIVCVKKMRPEFSLDWFNNDNYTLNTLANLIKECWFENPSSRHTALKIKKDLLKLIEIYDTEALKKKSCHNINSPFTSQTYFEPLNQSN
;
A
#
# COMPACT_ATOMS: atom_id res chain seq x y z
N MET A 1 14.37 0.66 -20.42
CA MET A 1 13.02 0.57 -19.82
C MET A 1 12.00 -0.07 -20.76
N TYR A 2 11.88 0.38 -22.02
CA TYR A 2 10.95 -0.21 -23.02
C TYR A 2 11.12 -1.72 -23.19
N GLU A 3 12.35 -2.22 -23.37
CA GLU A 3 12.59 -3.65 -23.58
C GLU A 3 12.11 -4.51 -22.40
N ILE A 4 12.30 -4.04 -21.17
CA ILE A 4 11.90 -4.78 -19.96
C ILE A 4 10.37 -4.72 -19.75
N VAL A 5 9.79 -3.52 -19.86
CA VAL A 5 8.41 -3.25 -19.46
C VAL A 5 7.40 -3.56 -20.57
N CYS A 6 7.76 -3.26 -21.83
CA CYS A 6 6.86 -3.34 -22.97
C CYS A 6 7.08 -4.61 -23.80
N VAL A 7 8.34 -5.03 -24.00
CA VAL A 7 8.67 -6.24 -24.78
C VAL A 7 8.63 -7.48 -23.90
N LYS A 8 9.43 -7.51 -22.82
CA LYS A 8 9.49 -8.63 -21.87
C LYS A 8 8.33 -8.63 -20.86
N LYS A 9 7.53 -7.56 -20.81
CA LYS A 9 6.35 -7.41 -19.93
C LYS A 9 6.63 -7.66 -18.45
N MET A 10 7.87 -7.45 -18.01
CA MET A 10 8.28 -7.68 -16.64
C MET A 10 7.80 -6.55 -15.73
N ARG A 11 7.45 -6.90 -14.49
CA ARG A 11 7.15 -5.99 -13.39
C ARG A 11 7.91 -6.47 -12.15
N PRO A 12 8.10 -5.62 -11.14
CA PRO A 12 8.63 -6.07 -9.86
C PRO A 12 7.83 -7.23 -9.28
N GLU A 13 8.54 -8.28 -8.84
CA GLU A 13 7.95 -9.44 -8.19
C GLU A 13 7.65 -9.14 -6.72
N PHE A 14 6.60 -9.76 -6.19
CA PHE A 14 6.24 -9.72 -4.78
C PHE A 14 6.66 -11.02 -4.11
N SER A 15 7.12 -10.97 -2.86
CA SER A 15 7.40 -12.21 -2.12
C SER A 15 6.10 -12.94 -1.80
N LEU A 16 6.16 -14.28 -1.74
CA LEU A 16 4.99 -15.12 -1.50
C LEU A 16 4.29 -14.78 -0.16
N ASP A 17 5.07 -14.34 0.82
CA ASP A 17 4.60 -13.98 2.16
C ASP A 17 3.57 -12.85 2.16
N TRP A 18 3.56 -12.00 1.13
CA TRP A 18 2.60 -10.90 1.00
C TRP A 18 1.19 -11.41 0.72
N PHE A 19 1.04 -12.62 0.16
CA PHE A 19 -0.25 -13.22 -0.16
C PHE A 19 -0.76 -14.17 0.93
N ASN A 20 -0.06 -14.26 2.07
CA ASN A 20 -0.52 -15.08 3.19
C ASN A 20 -1.79 -14.47 3.83
N ASN A 21 -2.70 -15.32 4.29
CA ASN A 21 -3.97 -14.94 4.91
C ASN A 21 -3.78 -14.07 6.17
N ASP A 22 -2.66 -14.26 6.89
CA ASP A 22 -2.33 -13.46 8.07
C ASP A 22 -2.00 -12.00 7.74
N ASN A 23 -1.63 -11.71 6.48
CA ASN A 23 -1.22 -10.38 6.02
C ASN A 23 -2.18 -9.82 4.96
N TYR A 24 -3.47 -9.80 5.27
CA TYR A 24 -4.52 -9.26 4.39
C TYR A 24 -4.21 -7.85 3.85
N THR A 25 -3.61 -6.99 4.68
CA THR A 25 -3.21 -5.63 4.30
C THR A 25 -2.17 -5.62 3.19
N LEU A 26 -1.13 -6.47 3.30
CA LEU A 26 -0.08 -6.57 2.28
C LEU A 26 -0.61 -7.21 1.00
N ASN A 27 -1.46 -8.23 1.11
CA ASN A 27 -2.10 -8.88 -0.04
C ASN A 27 -2.92 -7.86 -0.85
N THR A 28 -3.78 -7.10 -0.16
CA THR A 28 -4.63 -6.08 -0.79
C THR A 28 -3.78 -4.97 -1.43
N LEU A 29 -2.71 -4.52 -0.77
CA LEU A 29 -1.79 -3.54 -1.34
C LEU A 29 -1.05 -4.08 -2.57
N ALA A 30 -0.58 -5.33 -2.55
CA ALA A 30 0.07 -5.96 -3.68
C ALA A 30 -0.83 -6.01 -4.91
N ASN A 31 -2.11 -6.37 -4.71
CA ASN A 31 -3.10 -6.41 -5.78
C ASN A 31 -3.37 -5.01 -6.35
N LEU A 32 -3.52 -4.00 -5.49
CA LEU A 32 -3.70 -2.61 -5.93
C LEU A 32 -2.52 -2.13 -6.79
N ILE A 33 -1.27 -2.47 -6.42
CA ILE A 33 -0.08 -2.13 -7.21
C ILE A 33 -0.08 -2.85 -8.56
N LYS A 34 -0.43 -4.14 -8.58
CA LYS A 34 -0.53 -4.91 -9.84
C LYS A 34 -1.54 -4.29 -10.80
N GLU A 35 -2.69 -3.84 -10.30
CA GLU A 35 -3.72 -3.17 -11.10
C GLU A 35 -3.26 -1.82 -11.65
N CYS A 36 -2.36 -1.13 -10.95
CA CYS A 36 -1.74 0.11 -11.44
C CYS A 36 -0.75 -0.13 -12.59
N TRP A 37 -0.24 -1.36 -12.75
CA TRP A 37 0.79 -1.72 -13.72
C TRP A 37 0.28 -2.42 -14.97
N PHE A 38 -1.06 -2.45 -15.16
CA PHE A 38 -1.68 -3.03 -16.35
C PHE A 38 -1.15 -2.45 -17.66
N GLU A 39 -1.04 -3.31 -18.67
CA GLU A 39 -0.58 -2.94 -20.00
C GLU A 39 -1.53 -1.93 -20.64
N ASN A 40 -2.83 -2.15 -20.50
CA ASN A 40 -3.87 -1.22 -20.96
C ASN A 40 -3.95 -0.01 -20.02
N PRO A 41 -3.65 1.22 -20.49
CA PRO A 41 -3.75 2.42 -19.66
C PRO A 41 -5.15 2.67 -19.10
N SER A 42 -6.20 2.35 -19.87
CA SER A 42 -7.59 2.56 -19.47
C SER A 42 -8.05 1.63 -18.34
N SER A 43 -7.31 0.55 -18.09
CA SER A 43 -7.59 -0.39 -16.99
C SER A 43 -6.92 0.05 -15.68
N ARG A 44 -6.02 1.04 -15.71
CA ARG A 44 -5.33 1.51 -14.51
C ARG A 44 -6.25 2.40 -13.68
N HIS A 45 -6.09 2.32 -12.36
CA HIS A 45 -6.82 3.18 -11.44
C HIS A 45 -6.39 4.64 -11.56
N THR A 46 -7.34 5.55 -11.32
CA THR A 46 -7.03 6.97 -11.15
C THR A 46 -6.43 7.21 -9.77
N ALA A 47 -5.67 8.29 -9.62
CA ALA A 47 -5.11 8.69 -8.32
C ALA A 47 -6.18 8.83 -7.23
N LEU A 48 -7.36 9.34 -7.57
CA LEU A 48 -8.48 9.46 -6.64
C LEU A 48 -9.01 8.09 -6.18
N LYS A 49 -9.11 7.13 -7.09
CA LYS A 49 -9.54 5.76 -6.78
C LYS A 49 -8.54 5.09 -5.83
N ILE A 50 -7.24 5.18 -6.15
CA ILE A 50 -6.15 4.68 -5.30
C ILE A 50 -6.23 5.29 -3.90
N LYS A 51 -6.38 6.62 -3.80
CA LYS A 51 -6.54 7.30 -2.50
C LYS A 51 -7.72 6.75 -1.70
N LYS A 52 -8.89 6.59 -2.33
CA LYS A 52 -10.09 6.06 -1.67
C LYS A 52 -9.90 4.61 -1.19
N ASP A 53 -9.22 3.79 -1.98
CA ASP A 53 -9.00 2.38 -1.63
C ASP A 53 -7.95 2.25 -0.51
N LEU A 54 -6.91 3.08 -0.52
CA LEU A 54 -5.94 3.14 0.58
C LEU A 54 -6.57 3.63 1.89
N LEU A 55 -7.46 4.62 1.85
CA LEU A 55 -8.17 5.08 3.05
C LEU A 55 -9.00 3.96 3.68
N LYS A 56 -9.72 3.18 2.86
CA LYS A 56 -10.47 2.01 3.35
C LYS A 56 -9.55 0.95 3.96
N LEU A 57 -8.40 0.70 3.34
CA LEU A 57 -7.41 -0.25 3.85
C LEU A 57 -6.87 0.19 5.24
N ILE A 58 -6.61 1.49 5.42
CA ILE A 58 -6.18 2.07 6.69
C ILE A 58 -7.27 1.93 7.75
N GLU A 59 -8.53 2.24 7.42
CA GLU A 59 -9.66 2.05 8.33
C GLU A 59 -9.77 0.59 8.81
N ILE A 60 -9.65 -0.38 7.89
CA ILE A 60 -9.66 -1.81 8.24
C ILE A 60 -8.48 -2.15 9.15
N TYR A 61 -7.27 -1.71 8.81
CA TYR A 61 -6.07 -1.96 9.61
C TYR A 61 -6.19 -1.39 11.03
N ASP A 62 -6.71 -0.16 11.16
CA ASP A 62 -6.91 0.49 12.44
C ASP A 62 -7.96 -0.25 13.28
N THR A 63 -9.06 -0.73 12.67
CA THR A 63 -10.07 -1.52 13.39
C THR A 63 -9.53 -2.87 13.89
N GLU A 64 -8.75 -3.58 13.08
CA GLU A 64 -8.09 -4.82 13.49
C GLU A 64 -7.04 -4.56 14.58
N ALA A 65 -6.29 -3.46 14.48
CA ALA A 65 -5.35 -3.04 15.51
C ALA A 65 -6.07 -2.68 16.83
N LEU A 66 -7.22 -2.01 16.78
CA LEU A 66 -8.03 -1.72 17.97
C LEU A 66 -8.59 -3.00 18.60
N LYS A 67 -9.04 -3.97 17.79
CA LYS A 67 -9.50 -5.28 18.26
C LYS A 67 -8.39 -6.06 18.98
N LYS A 68 -7.15 -5.98 18.47
CA LYS A 68 -5.97 -6.62 19.07
C LYS A 68 -5.47 -5.91 20.35
N LYS A 69 -5.80 -4.63 20.54
CA LYS A 69 -5.46 -3.83 21.74
C LYS A 69 -6.40 -4.04 22.93
N SER A 70 -7.57 -4.66 22.74
CA SER A 70 -8.55 -4.91 23.82
C SER A 70 -8.02 -5.80 24.96
N CYS A 71 -6.89 -6.49 24.77
CA CYS A 71 -6.28 -7.31 25.82
C CYS A 71 -5.06 -6.69 26.54
N HIS A 72 -4.57 -5.48 26.24
CA HIS A 72 -3.50 -4.89 27.06
C HIS A 72 -3.56 -3.36 27.20
N ASN A 73 -3.86 -2.97 28.45
CA ASN A 73 -3.52 -1.74 29.19
C ASN A 73 -3.52 -0.40 28.43
N ILE A 74 -4.53 0.40 28.77
CA ILE A 74 -4.61 1.86 28.65
C ILE A 74 -3.27 2.55 28.94
N ASN A 75 -2.91 3.53 28.10
CA ASN A 75 -1.79 4.49 28.18
C ASN A 75 -0.67 4.29 27.13
N SER A 76 -0.94 4.65 25.87
CA SER A 76 0.10 5.27 25.03
C SER A 76 -0.53 6.24 24.02
N PRO A 77 -0.07 7.50 23.94
CA PRO A 77 -0.59 8.46 22.96
C PRO A 77 -0.19 8.06 21.55
N PHE A 78 -1.15 8.14 20.64
CA PHE A 78 -1.00 7.92 19.21
C PHE A 78 -0.39 9.19 18.59
N THR A 79 0.92 9.21 18.35
CA THR A 79 1.57 10.33 17.65
C THR A 79 1.47 10.14 16.15
N SER A 80 0.46 10.76 15.55
CA SER A 80 0.35 10.96 14.10
C SER A 80 1.33 12.06 13.67
N GLN A 81 2.49 11.70 13.12
CA GLN A 81 3.37 12.65 12.43
C GLN A 81 3.84 12.05 11.11
N THR A 82 3.04 12.24 10.06
CA THR A 82 3.52 12.24 8.68
C THR A 82 3.85 13.68 8.30
N TYR A 83 5.06 14.13 8.63
CA TYR A 83 5.68 15.29 8.01
C TYR A 83 6.53 14.80 6.84
N PHE A 84 6.21 15.25 5.63
CA PHE A 84 7.11 15.15 4.48
C PHE A 84 8.23 16.17 4.67
N GLU A 85 9.45 15.72 4.91
CA GLU A 85 10.65 16.56 4.84
C GLU A 85 10.97 16.87 3.37
N PRO A 86 11.04 18.15 2.94
CA PRO A 86 11.54 18.48 1.61
C PRO A 86 13.06 18.27 1.56
N LEU A 87 13.51 17.51 0.54
CA LEU A 87 14.92 17.36 0.19
C LEU A 87 15.54 18.74 -0.09
N ASN A 88 16.32 19.25 0.86
CA ASN A 88 17.13 20.45 0.67
C ASN A 88 18.32 20.10 -0.25
N GLN A 89 18.26 20.51 -1.52
CA GLN A 89 19.40 20.45 -2.44
C GLN A 89 20.34 21.61 -2.12
N SER A 90 21.42 21.31 -1.40
CA SER A 90 22.61 22.17 -1.34
C SER A 90 23.41 22.01 -2.64
N ASN A 91 23.69 23.15 -3.27
CA ASN A 91 24.55 23.32 -4.45
C ASN A 91 25.95 22.71 -4.29
#